data_AF-A0A1M7LYJ6-F1
#
_entry.id   AF-A0A1M7LYJ6-F1
#
_cell.length_a   1.000
_cell.length_b   1.000
_cell.length_c   1.000
_cell.angle_alpha   90.00
_cell.angle_beta   90.00
_cell.angle_gamma   90.00
#
_symmetry.space_group_name_H-M   'P 1'
#
loop_
_entity.id
_entity.type
_entity.pdbx_description
1 polymer ?
#
loop_
_entity_poly.entity_id
_entity_poly.type
_entity_poly.pdbx_seq_one_letter_code
_entity_poly.pdbx_strand_id
1 'polypeptide(L)' 'MRLDKYLKVTRLIKRRTVANEACDAEKIVVNGKAARASYDVKVGDIIEINMGTRPLKVKVLSVTEHATKENAADNYTVIE' A
#
# COMPACT_ATOMS: atom_id res chain seq x y z
N MET A 1 5.54 0.16 -9.54
CA MET A 1 6.18 -0.70 -8.50
C MET A 1 5.17 -1.72 -8.03
N ARG A 2 5.57 -2.96 -7.72
CA ARG A 2 4.67 -3.95 -7.09
C ARG A 2 4.04 -3.46 -5.77
N LEU A 3 2.77 -3.80 -5.54
CA LEU A 3 1.98 -3.42 -4.37
C LEU A 3 2.62 -3.86 -3.05
N ASP A 4 3.09 -5.10 -2.96
CA ASP A 4 3.76 -5.60 -1.75
C ASP A 4 5.04 -4.82 -1.41
N LYS A 5 5.81 -4.44 -2.43
CA LYS A 5 6.99 -3.59 -2.28
C LYS A 5 6.60 -2.18 -1.84
N TYR A 6 5.56 -1.62 -2.47
CA TYR A 6 5.09 -0.27 -2.17
C TYR A 6 4.62 -0.14 -0.72
N LEU A 7 3.81 -1.08 -0.23
CA LEU A 7 3.33 -1.12 1.15
C LEU A 7 4.49 -1.22 2.16
N LYS A 8 5.56 -1.96 1.81
CA LYS A 8 6.79 -2.04 2.62
C LYS A 8 7.57 -0.73 2.63
N VAL A 9 7.75 -0.12 1.46
CA VAL A 9 8.59 1.09 1.28
C VAL A 9 7.95 2.29 1.97
N THR A 10 6.63 2.46 1.82
CA THR A 10 5.84 3.50 2.48
C THR A 10 5.57 3.23 3.97
N ARG A 11 5.94 2.03 4.45
CA ARG A 11 5.77 1.57 5.84
C ARG A 11 4.32 1.46 6.31
N LEU A 12 3.35 1.45 5.38
CA LEU A 12 1.96 1.07 5.66
C LEU A 12 1.90 -0.36 6.22
N ILE A 13 2.77 -1.24 5.71
CA ILE A 13 3.01 -2.57 6.28
C ILE A 13 4.50 -2.76 6.52
N LYS A 14 4.90 -3.04 7.76
CA LYS A 14 6.32 -3.10 8.15
C LYS A 14 7.12 -4.22 7.47
N ARG A 15 6.47 -5.33 7.11
CA ARG A 15 7.11 -6.53 6.54
C ARG A 15 6.51 -6.85 5.18
N ARG A 16 7.36 -7.13 4.19
CA ARG A 16 6.92 -7.48 2.83
C ARG A 16 6.17 -8.81 2.76
N THR A 17 6.52 -9.78 3.62
CA THR A 17 5.81 -11.06 3.72
C THR A 17 4.36 -10.85 4.15
N VAL A 18 4.15 -10.04 5.19
CA VAL A 18 2.81 -9.66 5.68
C VAL A 18 2.01 -8.91 4.61
N ALA A 19 2.67 -8.06 3.81
CA ALA A 19 2.01 -7.38 2.70
C ALA A 19 1.54 -8.36 1.60
N ASN A 20 2.33 -9.40 1.31
CA ASN A 20 1.90 -10.45 0.38
C ASN A 20 0.71 -11.23 0.96
N GLU A 21 0.82 -11.70 2.20
CA GLU A 21 -0.27 -12.42 2.89
C GLU A 21 -1.57 -11.61 2.94
N ALA A 22 -1.49 -10.30 3.18
CA ALA A 22 -2.66 -9.42 3.18
C ALA A 22 -3.30 -9.27 1.79
N CYS A 23 -2.49 -9.26 0.72
CA CYS A 23 -3.02 -9.26 -0.65
C CYS A 23 -3.68 -10.60 -0.98
N ASP A 24 -3.08 -11.72 -0.56
CA ASP A 24 -3.61 -13.07 -0.79
C ASP A 24 -4.91 -13.32 -0.01
N ALA A 25 -5.04 -12.72 1.18
CA ALA A 25 -6.24 -12.75 2.01
C ALA A 25 -7.29 -11.70 1.60
N GLU A 26 -7.14 -11.06 0.44
CA GLU A 26 -8.06 -10.03 -0.10
C GLU A 26 -8.32 -8.86 0.86
N LYS A 27 -7.36 -8.57 1.76
CA LYS A 27 -7.44 -7.45 2.71
C LYS A 27 -6.99 -6.12 2.10
N ILE A 28 -6.32 -6.17 0.95
CA ILE A 28 -5.84 -4.98 0.24
C ILE A 28 -6.68 -4.78 -1.01
N VAL A 29 -7.32 -3.62 -1.09
CA VAL A 29 -8.19 -3.24 -2.20
C VAL A 29 -7.57 -2.02 -2.88
N VAL A 30 -7.42 -2.05 -4.20
CA VAL A 30 -6.94 -0.93 -5.00
C VAL A 30 -8.05 -0.48 -5.95
N ASN A 31 -8.42 0.79 -5.90
CA ASN A 31 -9.48 1.38 -6.71
C ASN A 31 -10.81 0.59 -6.64
N GLY A 32 -11.15 0.09 -5.45
CA GLY A 32 -12.38 -0.67 -5.20
C GLY A 32 -12.35 -2.15 -5.60
N LYS A 33 -11.19 -2.70 -6.00
CA LYS A 33 -11.03 -4.14 -6.30
C LYS A 33 -9.89 -4.77 -5.51
N ALA A 34 -10.07 -6.00 -5.04
CA ALA A 34 -9.00 -6.75 -4.39
C ALA A 34 -7.80 -6.88 -5.33
N ALA A 35 -6.61 -6.52 -4.84
CA ALA A 35 -5.40 -6.47 -5.66
C ALA A 35 -4.40 -7.53 -5.22
N ARG A 36 -3.80 -8.22 -6.20
CA ARG A 36 -2.70 -9.16 -5.94
C ARG A 36 -1.43 -8.40 -5.59
N ALA A 37 -0.54 -9.05 -4.84
CA ALA A 37 0.77 -8.50 -4.50
C ALA A 37 1.61 -8.06 -5.71
N SER A 38 1.39 -8.69 -6.88
CA SER A 38 2.06 -8.35 -8.15
C SER A 38 1.49 -7.12 -8.86
N TYR A 39 0.39 -6.55 -8.37
CA TYR A 39 -0.21 -5.35 -8.95
C TYR A 39 0.80 -4.21 -9.04
N ASP A 40 0.84 -3.54 -10.19
CA ASP A 40 1.73 -2.42 -10.41
C ASP A 40 1.06 -1.11 -9.98
N VAL A 41 1.50 -0.59 -8.82
CA VAL A 41 0.97 0.63 -8.20
C VAL A 41 1.31 1.85 -9.03
N LYS A 42 0.29 2.68 -9.27
CA LYS A 42 0.38 3.93 -10.01
C LYS A 42 0.05 5.13 -9.12
N VAL A 43 0.61 6.28 -9.49
CA VAL A 43 0.26 7.55 -8.84
C VAL A 43 -1.23 7.83 -9.06
N GLY A 44 -1.92 8.23 -7.99
CA GLY A 44 -3.35 8.45 -7.99
C GLY A 44 -4.19 7.24 -7.56
N ASP A 45 -3.61 6.05 -7.47
CA ASP A 45 -4.32 4.87 -6.98
C ASP A 45 -4.81 5.09 -5.54
N ILE A 46 -6.00 4.60 -5.24
CA ILE A 46 -6.56 4.56 -3.89
C ILE A 46 -6.38 3.14 -3.35
N ILE A 47 -5.60 3.01 -2.29
CA ILE A 47 -5.32 1.75 -1.62
C ILE A 47 -6.07 1.73 -0.29
N GLU A 48 -6.89 0.71 -0.09
CA GLU A 48 -7.62 0.44 1.12
C GLU A 48 -7.04 -0.81 1.79
N ILE A 49 -6.69 -0.66 3.07
CA ILE A 49 -6.03 -1.67 3.88
C ILE A 49 -6.99 -2.07 4.99
N ASN A 50 -7.61 -3.24 4.84
CA ASN A 50 -8.60 -3.80 5.75
C ASN A 50 -7.96 -4.76 6.75
N MET A 51 -6.89 -4.31 7.41
CA MET A 51 -6.12 -5.13 8.35
C MET A 51 -6.17 -4.52 9.76
N GLY A 52 -6.69 -5.27 10.73
CA GLY A 52 -6.84 -4.81 12.12
C GLY A 52 -8.26 -4.33 12.45
N THR A 53 -8.39 -3.38 13.38
CA THR A 53 -9.67 -2.90 13.91
C THR A 53 -10.34 -1.82 13.07
N ARG A 54 -9.59 -1.09 12.24
CA ARG A 54 -10.12 -0.01 11.40
C ARG A 54 -9.53 -0.08 9.99
N PRO A 55 -10.36 0.03 8.94
CA PRO A 55 -9.86 0.14 7.58
C PRO A 55 -9.08 1.46 7.43
N LEU A 56 -7.95 1.42 6.73
CA LEU A 56 -7.15 2.60 6.40
C LEU A 56 -7.21 2.82 4.90
N LYS A 57 -7.57 4.02 4.44
CA LYS A 57 -7.51 4.39 3.03
C LYS A 57 -6.45 5.42 2.78
N VAL A 58 -5.64 5.18 1.76
CA VAL A 58 -4.58 6.07 1.33
C VAL A 58 -4.64 6.29 -0.18
N LYS A 59 -4.27 7.49 -0.61
CA LYS A 59 -4.06 7.80 -2.02
C LYS A 59 -2.57 7.90 -2.31
N VAL A 60 -2.13 7.23 -3.36
CA VAL A 60 -0.73 7.23 -3.82
C VAL A 60 -0.39 8.58 -4.45
N LEU A 61 0.62 9.27 -3.92
CA LEU A 61 1.13 10.53 -4.45
C LEU A 61 2.39 10.34 -5.29
N SER A 62 3.23 9.38 -4.91
CA SER A 62 4.47 9.06 -5.61
C SER A 62 4.80 7.58 -5.46
N VAL A 63 5.54 7.05 -6.44
CA VAL A 63 6.01 5.66 -6.47
C VAL A 63 7.51 5.67 -6.69
N THR A 64 8.29 5.82 -5.61
CA THR A 64 9.76 5.82 -5.66
C THR A 64 10.33 4.51 -5.14
N GLU A 65 11.36 3.96 -5.79
CA GLU A 65 12.02 2.73 -5.32
C GLU A 65 12.88 2.94 -4.07
N HIS A 66 13.24 4.20 -3.79
CA HIS A 66 14.13 4.60 -2.70
C HIS A 66 13.41 5.59 -1.78
N ALA A 67 12.79 5.07 -0.71
CA ALA A 67 12.28 5.88 0.38
C ALA A 67 13.12 5.67 1.65
N THR A 68 13.58 6.78 2.25
CA THR A 68 14.15 6.81 3.59
C THR A 68 13.02 6.80 4.64
N LYS A 69 13.39 6.79 5.93
CA LYS A 69 12.38 6.87 7.00
C LYS A 69 11.58 8.16 6.95
N GLU A 70 12.25 9.28 6.67
CA GLU A 70 11.61 10.59 6.72
C GLU A 70 10.64 10.79 5.56
N ASN A 71 10.98 10.33 4.35
CA ASN A 71 10.20 10.63 3.14
C ASN A 71 9.13 9.58 2.78
N ALA A 72 9.04 8.48 3.54
CA ALA A 72 8.09 7.41 3.24
C ALA A 72 6.64 7.90 3.27
N ALA A 73 6.33 8.84 4.18
CA ALA A 73 5.01 9.45 4.30
C ALA A 73 4.66 10.34 3.09
N ASP A 74 5.65 10.93 2.41
CA ASP A 74 5.43 11.82 1.27
C ASP A 74 4.90 11.10 0.03
N ASN A 75 4.97 9.76 0.03
CA ASN A 75 4.54 8.93 -1.10
C ASN A 75 3.02 8.69 -1.12
N TYR A 76 2.31 9.02 -0.05
CA TYR A 76 0.86 8.84 0.04
C TYR A 76 0.20 9.91 0.91
N THR A 77 -1.12 10.03 0.80
CA THR A 77 -1.93 10.82 1.74
C THR A 77 -3.02 9.94 2.31
N VAL A 78 -3.28 10.07 3.61
CA VAL A 78 -4.39 9.36 4.27
C VAL A 78 -5.67 10.11 3.97
N ILE A 79 -6.67 9.40 3.47
CA ILE A 79 -7.99 9.96 3.14
C ILE A 79 -9.08 9.49 4.10
N GLU A 80 -8.90 8.33 4.76
CA GLU A 80 -9.84 7.77 5.75
C GLU A 80 -9.14 6.85 6.75
#